data_AF-A0A3E2GSS3-F1
#
_entry.id   AF-A0A3E2GSS3-F1
#
_cell.length_a   1.000
_cell.length_b   1.000
_cell.length_c   1.000
_cell.angle_alpha   90.00
_cell.angle_beta   90.00
_cell.angle_gamma   90.00
#
_symmetry.space_group_name_H-M   'P 1'
#
loop_
_entity.id
_entity.type
_entity.pdbx_description
1 polymer ?
#
loop_
_entity_poly.entity_id
_entity_poly.type
_entity_poly.pdbx_seq_one_letter_code
_entity_poly.pdbx_strand_id
1 'polypeptide(L)'
;MEGKYFKMTRSPYLLRVISKPLKVTDEEWIKWYLEEHIPDLINSGVARTGVLYTAFEDFPLSTKTPLNTKKTTLGGRQIAHTDVEIPSEKRFLAIYQTEFPKPMDREEHQKVRTESDIFPGKNLSEVADFDVRVYKLIEDYDPNNLGEGFSPYLLNVQVEPVDDEDYHKFYHEEHLMMLSRVPGYRRSQRFELIGGAANVPRFMAVHEFENLDSTDGPELREADASPNTIRVFGNAKMVNVRGFKLVRGFNSADFRDSGSVTIDEVPVPDFSDDEILVKIASASLCHSDLMLLEGGIPGNGQPTTIGHEGVGYVDKVGKNVEGYKHGDRIGFLYIKGCCFKCKGCQVHNLNCETGKSAIQGFGLDGFFAEYAAVDYHNAVHLPENMSLKTSAPFFCAGITAFHAVDNCELKPGDWLAVVGCGGLGQLAIQYGKAMGFKVVGLDINDDTLTQAKELGADLIFNSLKNKDYIQQLRTATNGGGNAAAVFSASQAAYNSATKILQIEGVLMVIGLPPKPIQFDSLELMKKLYRIKSESTGPPQKMGKAIDFIAKHNIVPHVNFYKLNQINEMIDIMKSGNVTGRMVVVF
;
A
#
# COMPACT_ATOMS: atom_id res chain seq x y z
N MET A 1 12.32 -42.60 -9.01
CA MET A 1 12.32 -41.14 -9.19
C MET A 1 12.34 -40.55 -7.80
N GLU A 2 13.55 -40.35 -7.27
CA GLU A 2 13.78 -39.89 -5.90
C GLU A 2 13.90 -38.37 -5.84
N GLY A 3 13.26 -37.77 -4.83
CA GLY A 3 13.81 -36.65 -4.08
C GLY A 3 13.86 -35.27 -4.76
N LYS A 4 12.74 -34.56 -4.80
CA LYS A 4 12.74 -33.08 -4.75
C LYS A 4 11.65 -32.60 -3.79
N TYR A 5 11.91 -32.72 -2.49
CA TYR A 5 11.11 -32.08 -1.45
C TYR A 5 11.89 -30.91 -0.85
N PHE A 6 11.30 -29.72 -0.99
CA PHE A 6 11.40 -28.48 -0.23
C PHE A 6 12.77 -27.84 0.08
N LYS A 7 12.98 -26.65 -0.50
CA LYS A 7 13.88 -25.62 0.00
C LYS A 7 13.24 -25.02 1.28
N MET A 8 13.82 -25.26 2.46
CA MET A 8 13.42 -24.56 3.69
C MET A 8 13.87 -23.09 3.63
N THR A 9 12.98 -22.22 3.15
CA THR A 9 13.09 -20.75 3.29
C THR A 9 11.98 -20.18 4.19
N ARG A 10 11.22 -21.06 4.87
CA ARG A 10 9.96 -20.75 5.57
C ARG A 10 10.13 -20.99 7.07
N SER A 11 9.48 -20.16 7.88
CA SER A 11 9.58 -20.25 9.33
C SER A 11 9.00 -21.59 9.86
N PRO A 12 9.73 -22.31 10.70
CA PRO A 12 9.33 -23.62 11.20
C PRO A 12 8.19 -23.57 12.23
N TYR A 13 7.86 -22.38 12.75
CA TYR A 13 6.85 -22.22 13.79
C TYR A 13 5.86 -21.10 13.48
N LEU A 14 4.67 -21.27 14.03
CA LEU A 14 3.56 -20.34 13.96
C LEU A 14 3.12 -19.96 15.37
N LEU A 15 3.22 -18.68 15.72
CA LEU A 15 2.58 -18.14 16.91
C LEU A 15 1.16 -17.69 16.52
N ARG A 16 0.16 -18.33 17.10
CA ARG A 16 -1.26 -18.03 16.92
C ARG A 16 -1.78 -17.34 18.17
N VAL A 17 -2.37 -16.17 18.01
CA VAL A 17 -3.03 -15.41 19.08
C VAL A 17 -4.47 -15.16 18.69
N ILE A 18 -5.41 -15.74 19.43
CA ILE A 18 -6.83 -15.38 19.34
C ILE A 18 -7.18 -14.47 20.51
N SER A 19 -7.91 -13.37 20.25
CA SER A 19 -8.23 -12.39 21.30
C SER A 19 -9.65 -11.85 21.27
N LYS A 20 -10.13 -11.45 22.45
CA LYS A 20 -11.41 -10.77 22.71
C LYS A 20 -11.16 -9.45 23.45
N PRO A 21 -11.45 -8.28 22.85
CA PRO A 21 -11.47 -7.03 23.60
C PRO A 21 -12.62 -7.04 24.62
N LEU A 22 -12.38 -6.58 25.85
CA LEU A 22 -13.35 -6.58 26.96
C LEU A 22 -13.84 -5.17 27.34
N LYS A 23 -12.97 -4.17 27.26
CA LYS A 23 -13.22 -2.79 27.76
C LYS A 23 -12.75 -1.70 26.78
N VAL A 24 -12.56 -2.08 25.53
CA VAL A 24 -12.06 -1.23 24.45
C VAL A 24 -12.88 -1.54 23.20
N THR A 25 -12.96 -0.58 22.29
CA THR A 25 -13.65 -0.78 21.02
C THR A 25 -12.84 -1.68 20.10
N ASP A 26 -13.51 -2.31 19.13
CA ASP A 26 -12.84 -3.08 18.09
C ASP A 26 -11.87 -2.22 17.27
N GLU A 27 -12.21 -0.95 17.04
CA GLU A 27 -11.34 0.00 16.33
C GLU A 27 -10.06 0.27 17.11
N GLU A 28 -10.14 0.55 18.42
CA GLU A 28 -8.96 0.72 19.28
C GLU A 28 -8.13 -0.57 19.36
N TRP A 29 -8.80 -1.72 19.38
CA TRP A 29 -8.13 -3.03 19.45
C TRP A 29 -7.38 -3.37 18.15
N ILE A 30 -8.00 -3.11 17.00
CA ILE A 30 -7.34 -3.22 15.69
C ILE A 30 -6.18 -2.25 15.64
N LYS A 31 -6.39 -0.99 16.03
CA LYS A 31 -5.34 0.03 16.06
C LYS A 31 -4.13 -0.43 16.87
N TRP A 32 -4.34 -1.00 18.05
CA TRP A 32 -3.29 -1.55 18.89
C TRP A 32 -2.47 -2.65 18.21
N TYR A 33 -3.14 -3.63 17.58
CA TYR A 33 -2.43 -4.66 16.82
C TYR A 33 -1.60 -4.06 15.67
N LEU A 34 -2.17 -3.10 14.93
CA LEU A 34 -1.57 -2.58 13.71
C LEU A 34 -0.48 -1.54 13.93
N GLU A 35 -0.56 -0.73 15.00
CA GLU A 35 0.36 0.39 15.24
C GLU A 35 1.41 0.08 16.31
N GLU A 36 1.14 -0.85 17.23
CA GLU A 36 2.05 -1.18 18.33
C GLU A 36 2.48 -2.65 18.27
N HIS A 37 1.56 -3.59 18.46
CA HIS A 37 1.95 -4.96 18.82
C HIS A 37 2.60 -5.75 17.67
N ILE A 38 1.97 -5.82 16.50
CA ILE A 38 2.54 -6.56 15.36
C ILE A 38 3.86 -5.91 14.90
N PRO A 39 3.94 -4.58 14.72
CA PRO A 39 5.20 -3.89 14.43
C PRO A 39 6.32 -4.24 15.41
N ASP A 40 6.07 -4.15 16.71
CA ASP A 40 7.08 -4.41 17.74
C ASP A 40 7.56 -5.86 17.73
N LEU A 41 6.66 -6.82 17.53
CA LEU A 41 7.01 -8.24 17.50
C LEU A 41 7.87 -8.58 16.27
N ILE A 42 7.68 -7.86 15.16
CA ILE A 42 8.52 -8.02 13.97
C ILE A 42 9.85 -7.28 14.13
N ASN A 43 9.83 -6.02 14.58
CA ASN A 43 11.02 -5.19 14.83
C ASN A 43 11.98 -5.82 15.84
N SER A 44 11.45 -6.48 16.87
CA SER A 44 12.26 -7.20 17.84
C SER A 44 13.02 -8.39 17.25
N GLY A 45 12.58 -8.90 16.09
CA GLY A 45 13.09 -10.11 15.44
C GLY A 45 12.41 -11.39 15.93
N VAL A 46 11.41 -11.31 16.81
CA VAL A 46 10.67 -12.47 17.32
C VAL A 46 9.83 -13.12 16.22
N ALA A 47 9.25 -12.31 15.34
CA ALA A 47 8.45 -12.76 14.22
C ALA A 47 9.00 -12.23 12.88
N ARG A 48 8.95 -13.06 11.84
CA ARG A 48 9.26 -12.65 10.46
C ARG A 48 8.07 -11.99 9.78
N THR A 49 6.86 -12.45 10.06
CA THR A 49 5.62 -11.83 9.56
C THR A 49 4.59 -11.79 10.67
N GLY A 50 3.62 -10.89 10.55
CA GLY A 50 2.49 -10.78 11.47
C GLY A 50 1.25 -10.36 10.71
N VAL A 51 0.14 -11.04 10.94
CA VAL A 51 -1.09 -10.80 10.17
C VAL A 51 -2.27 -10.78 11.11
N LEU A 52 -3.06 -9.72 11.03
CA LEU A 52 -4.31 -9.58 11.75
C LEU A 52 -5.49 -9.95 10.85
N TYR A 53 -6.37 -10.78 11.39
CA TYR A 53 -7.66 -11.13 10.81
C TYR A 53 -8.79 -10.88 11.80
N THR A 54 -9.99 -10.64 11.28
CA THR A 54 -11.24 -10.70 12.06
C THR A 54 -12.03 -11.94 11.68
N ALA A 55 -12.69 -12.57 12.64
CA ALA A 55 -13.71 -13.55 12.34
C ALA A 55 -14.86 -12.87 11.57
N PHE A 56 -15.42 -13.56 10.58
CA PHE A 56 -16.65 -13.12 9.93
C PHE A 56 -17.83 -13.93 10.48
N GLU A 57 -18.99 -13.28 10.60
CA GLU A 57 -20.21 -13.86 11.20
C GLU A 57 -21.02 -14.75 10.25
N ASP A 58 -20.57 -14.93 9.00
CA ASP A 58 -21.34 -15.60 7.96
C ASP A 58 -21.25 -17.14 7.99
N PHE A 59 -21.52 -17.73 9.17
CA PHE A 59 -22.01 -19.11 9.23
C PHE A 59 -23.33 -19.18 10.00
N PRO A 60 -24.46 -18.85 9.34
CA PRO A 60 -25.68 -19.57 9.65
C PRO A 60 -25.50 -21.00 9.13
N LEU A 61 -25.13 -21.96 9.99
CA LEU A 61 -25.38 -23.39 9.74
C LEU A 61 -26.89 -23.72 9.66
N SER A 62 -27.76 -22.73 9.41
CA SER A 62 -29.20 -22.85 9.35
C SER A 62 -29.75 -22.99 7.93
N THR A 63 -28.94 -23.13 6.89
CA THR A 63 -29.42 -23.46 5.54
C THR A 63 -28.68 -24.65 4.92
N LYS A 64 -29.26 -25.83 5.16
CA LYS A 64 -29.09 -27.15 4.49
C LYS A 64 -28.49 -28.32 5.29
N THR A 65 -28.48 -28.23 6.62
CA THR A 65 -28.79 -29.40 7.46
C THR A 65 -30.03 -29.07 8.29
N PRO A 66 -31.11 -29.88 8.26
CA PRO A 66 -32.33 -29.54 8.98
C PRO A 66 -32.05 -29.28 10.46
N LEU A 67 -32.53 -28.15 10.95
CA LEU A 67 -32.52 -27.67 12.36
C LEU A 67 -33.09 -28.67 13.40
N ASN A 68 -33.49 -29.88 12.98
CA ASN A 68 -33.89 -30.98 13.85
C ASN A 68 -32.78 -32.00 14.16
N THR A 69 -31.56 -31.80 13.69
CA THR A 69 -30.46 -32.73 13.98
C THR A 69 -29.49 -32.13 14.99
N LYS A 70 -29.86 -32.21 16.27
CA LYS A 70 -28.88 -32.12 17.37
C LYS A 70 -27.79 -33.21 17.29
N LYS A 71 -27.92 -34.17 16.36
CA LYS A 71 -26.97 -35.24 16.07
C LYS A 71 -27.06 -35.62 14.59
N THR A 72 -25.96 -35.56 13.86
CA THR A 72 -25.83 -36.11 12.49
C THR A 72 -25.26 -37.52 12.59
N THR A 73 -25.82 -38.48 11.87
CA THR A 73 -25.31 -39.85 11.89
C THR A 73 -24.32 -40.05 10.76
N LEU A 74 -23.13 -40.50 11.11
CA LEU A 74 -22.03 -40.73 10.19
C LEU A 74 -21.50 -42.16 10.41
N GLY A 75 -21.62 -43.03 9.39
CA GLY A 75 -21.20 -44.43 9.52
C GLY A 75 -21.87 -45.20 10.66
N GLY A 76 -23.12 -44.86 11.03
CA GLY A 76 -23.85 -45.48 12.13
C GLY A 76 -23.54 -44.92 13.54
N ARG A 77 -22.63 -43.95 13.67
CA ARG A 77 -22.37 -43.22 14.91
C ARG A 77 -23.00 -41.84 14.90
N GLN A 78 -23.50 -41.41 16.05
CA GLN A 78 -24.11 -40.10 16.23
C GLN A 78 -23.03 -39.07 16.57
N ILE A 79 -22.87 -38.06 15.71
CA ILE A 79 -21.96 -36.93 15.88
C ILE A 79 -22.78 -35.70 16.25
N ALA A 80 -22.45 -35.05 17.35
CA ALA A 80 -23.00 -33.73 17.68
C ALA A 80 -22.18 -32.66 16.96
N HIS A 81 -22.82 -31.76 16.20
CA HIS A 81 -22.18 -30.57 15.64
C HIS A 81 -21.94 -29.50 16.73
N THR A 82 -21.18 -29.86 17.74
CA THR A 82 -20.71 -29.03 18.85
C THR A 82 -19.28 -29.51 19.11
N ASP A 83 -18.25 -28.84 18.62
CA ASP A 83 -17.77 -27.58 19.19
C ASP A 83 -17.33 -26.56 18.13
N VAL A 84 -18.31 -26.01 17.39
CA VAL A 84 -18.12 -24.69 16.78
C VAL A 84 -18.04 -23.70 17.93
N GLU A 85 -16.84 -23.19 18.22
CA GLU A 85 -16.66 -22.03 19.09
C GLU A 85 -17.60 -20.93 18.56
N ILE A 86 -18.62 -20.54 19.34
CA ILE A 86 -19.60 -19.54 18.92
C ILE A 86 -18.80 -18.27 18.54
N PRO A 87 -18.90 -17.76 17.30
CA PRO A 87 -18.04 -16.67 16.80
C PRO A 87 -18.15 -15.32 17.52
N SER A 88 -18.87 -15.21 18.64
CA SER A 88 -19.19 -13.93 19.29
C SER A 88 -18.13 -13.43 20.27
N GLU A 89 -17.23 -14.29 20.77
CA GLU A 89 -16.35 -13.91 21.88
C GLU A 89 -14.95 -13.46 21.41
N LYS A 90 -14.10 -14.35 20.90
CA LYS A 90 -12.71 -14.01 20.54
C LYS A 90 -12.54 -13.70 19.06
N ARG A 91 -12.96 -12.51 18.61
CA ARG A 91 -13.13 -12.16 17.18
C ARG A 91 -11.85 -11.86 16.40
N PHE A 92 -10.71 -11.72 17.06
CA PHE A 92 -9.46 -11.35 16.38
C PHE A 92 -8.47 -12.49 16.38
N LEU A 93 -7.86 -12.74 15.23
CA LEU A 93 -6.79 -13.71 15.07
C LEU A 93 -5.54 -12.98 14.56
N ALA A 94 -4.48 -13.00 15.35
CA ALA A 94 -3.15 -12.64 14.90
C ALA A 94 -2.33 -13.93 14.67
N ILE A 95 -1.70 -14.02 13.50
CA ILE A 95 -0.80 -15.12 13.14
C ILE A 95 0.59 -14.53 12.88
N TYR A 96 1.60 -15.13 13.48
CA TYR A 96 2.99 -14.76 13.29
C TYR A 96 3.85 -15.94 12.87
N GLN A 97 4.65 -15.78 11.82
CA GLN A 97 5.65 -16.76 11.41
C GLN A 97 6.94 -16.50 12.19
N THR A 98 7.49 -17.52 12.86
CA THR A 98 8.65 -17.36 13.75
C THR A 98 9.63 -18.54 13.64
N GLU A 99 10.91 -18.24 13.84
CA GLU A 99 11.98 -19.25 13.90
C GLU A 99 12.07 -19.93 15.27
N PHE A 100 11.28 -19.48 16.25
CA PHE A 100 11.43 -19.89 17.64
C PHE A 100 10.25 -20.76 18.13
N PRO A 101 10.51 -21.91 18.78
CA PRO A 101 9.46 -22.74 19.39
C PRO A 101 8.87 -22.13 20.67
N LYS A 102 9.57 -21.14 21.26
CA LYS A 102 9.16 -20.39 22.46
C LYS A 102 9.46 -18.91 22.25
N PRO A 103 8.70 -18.21 21.37
CA PRO A 103 9.01 -16.85 20.96
C PRO A 103 8.95 -15.83 22.11
N MET A 104 8.12 -16.06 23.12
CA MET A 104 7.94 -15.15 24.27
C MET A 104 9.07 -15.22 25.30
N ASP A 105 9.84 -16.32 25.33
CA ASP A 105 10.94 -16.53 26.28
C ASP A 105 12.27 -15.94 25.76
N ARG A 106 12.24 -15.33 24.58
CA ARG A 106 13.41 -14.81 23.87
C ARG A 106 13.88 -13.48 24.44
N GLU A 107 15.19 -13.24 24.40
CA GLU A 107 15.75 -11.92 24.70
C GLU A 107 15.23 -10.87 23.74
N GLU A 108 15.04 -11.25 22.47
CA GLU A 108 14.40 -10.44 21.45
C GLU A 108 13.03 -9.91 21.91
N HIS A 109 12.22 -10.75 22.54
CA HIS A 109 10.90 -10.37 23.05
C HIS A 109 10.96 -9.30 24.16
N GLN A 110 12.08 -9.19 24.89
CA GLN A 110 12.25 -8.13 25.90
C GLN A 110 12.30 -6.73 25.29
N LYS A 111 12.51 -6.62 23.97
CA LYS A 111 12.47 -5.36 23.21
C LYS A 111 11.06 -4.92 22.83
N VAL A 112 10.07 -5.83 22.93
CA VAL A 112 8.66 -5.51 22.66
C VAL A 112 8.16 -4.60 23.77
N ARG A 113 7.45 -3.53 23.42
CA ARG A 113 6.96 -2.58 24.42
C ARG A 113 6.05 -3.27 25.43
N THR A 114 6.20 -2.92 26.70
CA THR A 114 5.38 -3.43 27.80
C THR A 114 4.19 -2.53 28.10
N GLU A 115 4.23 -1.27 27.66
CA GLU A 115 3.18 -0.27 27.83
C GLU A 115 2.60 0.12 26.47
N SER A 116 1.31 0.44 26.44
CA SER A 116 0.60 0.84 25.23
C SER A 116 0.29 2.34 25.28
N ASP A 117 0.60 3.05 24.20
CA ASP A 117 0.23 4.46 24.04
C ASP A 117 -1.27 4.59 23.76
N ILE A 118 -1.86 3.57 23.12
CA ILE A 118 -3.30 3.46 22.85
C ILE A 118 -4.09 3.14 24.14
N PHE A 119 -3.51 2.36 25.06
CA PHE A 119 -4.13 2.00 26.34
C PHE A 119 -3.31 2.48 27.56
N PRO A 120 -3.17 3.80 27.75
CA PRO A 120 -2.28 4.34 28.78
C PRO A 120 -2.71 3.90 30.18
N GLY A 121 -1.75 3.38 30.94
CA GLY A 121 -1.94 2.95 32.33
C GLY A 121 -2.80 1.71 32.53
N LYS A 122 -3.09 0.94 31.47
CA LYS A 122 -3.82 -0.34 31.54
C LYS A 122 -2.91 -1.50 31.16
N ASN A 123 -3.04 -2.62 31.86
CA ASN A 123 -2.39 -3.87 31.44
C ASN A 123 -3.17 -4.52 30.30
N LEU A 124 -2.49 -5.20 29.38
CA LEU A 124 -3.16 -5.88 28.25
C LEU A 124 -4.20 -6.92 28.70
N SER A 125 -3.93 -7.61 29.81
CA SER A 125 -4.87 -8.57 30.43
C SER A 125 -6.14 -7.92 31.00
N GLU A 126 -6.13 -6.59 31.22
CA GLU A 126 -7.31 -5.86 31.71
C GLU A 126 -8.23 -5.40 30.57
N VAL A 127 -7.68 -5.32 29.35
CA VAL A 127 -8.38 -4.82 28.16
C VAL A 127 -8.77 -5.92 27.18
N ALA A 128 -8.13 -7.09 27.24
CA ALA A 128 -8.50 -8.24 26.42
C ALA A 128 -8.20 -9.60 27.07
N ASP A 129 -8.94 -10.61 26.62
CA ASP A 129 -8.65 -12.03 26.86
C ASP A 129 -7.91 -12.62 25.65
N PHE A 130 -6.94 -13.50 25.89
CA PHE A 130 -6.05 -14.06 24.88
C PHE A 130 -6.00 -15.60 24.94
N ASP A 131 -5.89 -16.23 23.77
CA ASP A 131 -5.53 -17.62 23.58
C ASP A 131 -4.27 -17.67 22.70
N VAL A 132 -3.12 -17.83 23.36
CA VAL A 132 -1.79 -17.78 22.74
C VAL A 132 -1.23 -19.18 22.63
N ARG A 133 -0.87 -19.60 21.42
CA ARG A 133 -0.37 -20.95 21.13
C ARG A 133 0.76 -20.90 20.11
N VAL A 134 1.69 -21.84 20.23
CA VAL A 134 2.77 -22.01 19.25
C VAL A 134 2.61 -23.37 18.60
N TYR A 135 2.68 -23.40 17.27
CA TYR A 135 2.60 -24.62 16.49
C TYR A 135 3.87 -24.79 15.64
N LYS A 136 4.29 -26.03 15.41
CA LYS A 136 5.37 -26.42 14.50
C LYS A 136 4.78 -26.79 13.15
N LEU A 137 5.32 -26.25 12.06
CA LEU A 137 4.94 -26.63 10.70
C LEU A 137 5.32 -28.09 10.42
N ILE A 138 4.36 -28.88 9.92
CA ILE A 138 4.56 -30.30 9.58
C ILE A 138 4.32 -30.60 8.09
N GLU A 139 3.47 -29.82 7.42
CA GLU A 139 3.22 -29.95 5.98
C GLU A 139 2.81 -28.60 5.40
N ASP A 140 3.20 -28.35 4.16
CA ASP A 140 2.99 -27.08 3.48
C ASP A 140 2.72 -27.32 2.00
N TYR A 141 1.47 -27.12 1.60
CA TYR A 141 0.97 -27.42 0.27
C TYR A 141 0.56 -26.14 -0.44
N ASP A 142 1.40 -25.74 -1.39
CA ASP A 142 1.31 -24.51 -2.19
C ASP A 142 1.40 -24.89 -3.68
N PRO A 143 0.32 -25.44 -4.27
CA PRO A 143 0.36 -26.07 -5.60
C PRO A 143 0.67 -25.09 -6.73
N ASN A 144 0.36 -23.80 -6.51
CA ASN A 144 0.54 -22.73 -7.48
C ASN A 144 1.80 -21.88 -7.19
N ASN A 145 2.59 -22.24 -6.18
CA ASN A 145 3.81 -21.55 -5.76
C ASN A 145 3.59 -20.04 -5.54
N LEU A 146 2.48 -19.68 -4.89
CA LEU A 146 2.05 -18.30 -4.66
C LEU A 146 2.91 -17.58 -3.60
N GLY A 147 3.62 -18.33 -2.76
CA GLY A 147 4.57 -17.78 -1.79
C GLY A 147 3.92 -17.24 -0.51
N GLU A 148 4.54 -16.22 0.09
CA GLU A 148 4.20 -15.69 1.43
C GLU A 148 3.20 -14.51 1.42
N GLY A 149 2.47 -14.31 0.32
CA GLY A 149 1.45 -13.26 0.24
C GLY A 149 0.29 -13.51 1.20
N PHE A 150 -0.23 -12.47 1.84
CA PHE A 150 -1.33 -12.59 2.80
C PHE A 150 -2.65 -12.95 2.12
N SER A 151 -3.31 -14.00 2.61
CA SER A 151 -4.59 -14.45 2.08
C SER A 151 -5.73 -13.53 2.53
N PRO A 152 -6.63 -13.07 1.63
CA PRO A 152 -7.80 -12.30 2.01
C PRO A 152 -8.75 -13.05 2.96
N TYR A 153 -8.86 -14.37 2.81
CA TYR A 153 -9.68 -15.24 3.65
C TYR A 153 -8.92 -16.50 4.05
N LEU A 154 -9.15 -17.01 5.26
CA LEU A 154 -8.65 -18.32 5.67
C LEU A 154 -9.63 -19.10 6.54
N LEU A 155 -9.50 -20.42 6.52
CA LEU A 155 -10.11 -21.34 7.47
C LEU A 155 -9.03 -21.92 8.38
N ASN A 156 -9.21 -21.76 9.68
CA ASN A 156 -8.40 -22.38 10.71
C ASN A 156 -9.13 -23.63 11.23
N VAL A 157 -8.58 -24.82 10.95
CA VAL A 157 -9.16 -26.14 11.23
C VAL A 157 -8.29 -26.88 12.24
N GLN A 158 -8.71 -26.96 13.50
CA GLN A 158 -8.02 -27.70 14.55
C GLN A 158 -8.63 -29.09 14.72
N VAL A 159 -7.80 -30.12 14.84
CA VAL A 159 -8.24 -31.52 14.89
C VAL A 159 -7.42 -32.32 15.90
N GLU A 160 -8.13 -33.07 16.75
CA GLU A 160 -7.53 -34.13 17.56
C GLU A 160 -7.98 -35.47 16.99
N PRO A 161 -7.17 -36.11 16.14
CA PRO A 161 -7.55 -37.36 15.51
C PRO A 161 -7.58 -38.51 16.52
N VAL A 162 -8.32 -39.56 16.17
CA VAL A 162 -8.24 -40.86 16.87
C VAL A 162 -7.07 -41.71 16.39
N ASP A 163 -6.62 -41.47 15.16
CA ASP A 163 -5.51 -42.16 14.48
C ASP A 163 -4.71 -41.12 13.69
N ASP A 164 -3.47 -40.90 14.13
CA ASP A 164 -2.58 -39.89 13.54
C ASP A 164 -2.13 -40.30 12.14
N GLU A 165 -1.84 -41.59 11.91
CA GLU A 165 -1.36 -42.10 10.62
C GLU A 165 -2.45 -41.94 9.56
N ASP A 166 -3.68 -42.31 9.90
CA ASP A 166 -4.84 -42.13 9.03
C ASP A 166 -5.14 -40.65 8.74
N TYR A 167 -5.00 -39.78 9.75
CA TYR A 167 -5.16 -38.33 9.58
C TYR A 167 -4.12 -37.73 8.63
N HIS A 168 -2.85 -38.14 8.75
CA HIS A 168 -1.80 -37.69 7.83
C HIS A 168 -2.02 -38.22 6.41
N LYS A 169 -2.35 -39.50 6.28
CA LYS A 169 -2.62 -40.14 4.98
C LYS A 169 -3.78 -39.47 4.25
N PHE A 170 -4.88 -39.20 4.96
CA PHE A 170 -6.06 -38.51 4.40
C PHE A 170 -5.72 -37.14 3.80
N TYR A 171 -4.96 -36.31 4.53
CA TYR A 171 -4.57 -35.00 4.01
C TYR A 171 -3.69 -35.13 2.77
N HIS A 172 -2.70 -36.01 2.82
CA HIS A 172 -1.70 -36.15 1.78
C HIS A 172 -2.25 -36.77 0.48
N GLU A 173 -3.07 -37.81 0.61
CA GLU A 173 -3.54 -38.59 -0.53
C GLU A 173 -4.83 -38.04 -1.16
N GLU A 174 -5.63 -37.27 -0.42
CA GLU A 174 -6.95 -36.85 -0.88
C GLU A 174 -7.25 -35.38 -0.59
N HIS A 175 -7.28 -34.97 0.69
CA HIS A 175 -7.94 -33.73 1.08
C HIS A 175 -7.29 -32.48 0.46
N LEU A 176 -5.96 -32.41 0.45
CA LEU A 176 -5.23 -31.28 -0.15
C LEU A 176 -5.47 -31.16 -1.65
N MET A 177 -5.59 -32.29 -2.34
CA MET A 177 -5.89 -32.33 -3.77
C MET A 177 -7.33 -31.87 -4.03
N MET A 178 -8.30 -32.29 -3.22
CA MET A 178 -9.68 -31.81 -3.34
C MET A 178 -9.77 -30.30 -3.08
N LEU A 179 -9.13 -29.80 -2.03
CA LEU A 179 -9.09 -28.37 -1.72
C LEU A 179 -8.45 -27.55 -2.84
N SER A 180 -7.42 -28.08 -3.52
CA SER A 180 -6.79 -27.39 -4.65
C SER A 180 -7.70 -27.15 -5.86
N ARG A 181 -8.84 -27.85 -5.92
CA ARG A 181 -9.86 -27.66 -6.97
C ARG A 181 -10.86 -26.56 -6.62
N VAL A 182 -10.91 -26.13 -5.36
CA VAL A 182 -11.81 -25.05 -4.93
C VAL A 182 -11.38 -23.76 -5.64
N PRO A 183 -12.27 -23.08 -6.39
CA PRO A 183 -11.95 -21.83 -7.06
C PRO A 183 -11.43 -20.80 -6.05
N GLY A 184 -10.30 -20.17 -6.35
CA GLY A 184 -9.67 -19.21 -5.43
C GLY A 184 -8.89 -19.85 -4.26
N TYR A 185 -8.71 -21.16 -4.23
CA TYR A 185 -7.77 -21.80 -3.30
C TYR A 185 -6.33 -21.32 -3.53
N ARG A 186 -5.64 -20.98 -2.45
CA ARG A 186 -4.24 -20.52 -2.48
C ARG A 186 -3.31 -21.60 -1.97
N ARG A 187 -3.52 -22.03 -0.72
CA ARG A 187 -2.53 -22.81 0.04
C ARG A 187 -3.17 -23.54 1.22
N SER A 188 -2.51 -24.59 1.70
CA SER A 188 -2.76 -25.17 3.01
C SER A 188 -1.47 -25.43 3.77
N GLN A 189 -1.42 -24.96 5.01
CA GLN A 189 -0.35 -25.29 5.94
C GLN A 189 -0.90 -26.11 7.10
N ARG A 190 -0.19 -27.16 7.49
CA ARG A 190 -0.54 -28.00 8.64
C ARG A 190 0.52 -27.89 9.71
N PHE A 191 0.07 -27.87 10.95
CA PHE A 191 0.91 -27.65 12.11
C PHE A 191 0.54 -28.57 13.27
N GLU A 192 1.51 -28.80 14.15
CA GLU A 192 1.38 -29.57 15.40
C GLU A 192 1.66 -28.66 16.60
N LEU A 193 0.86 -28.75 17.65
CA LEU A 193 0.94 -27.91 18.84
C LEU A 193 2.21 -28.18 19.66
N ILE A 194 2.88 -27.11 20.08
CA ILE A 194 4.02 -27.18 21.01
C ILE A 194 3.52 -26.99 22.44
N GLY A 195 3.99 -27.85 23.36
CA GLY A 195 3.76 -27.69 24.80
C GLY A 195 2.43 -28.23 25.33
N GLY A 196 1.62 -28.88 24.48
CA GLY A 196 0.47 -29.73 24.82
C GLY A 196 -0.43 -29.27 25.97
N ALA A 197 -1.64 -28.77 25.67
CA ALA A 197 -2.63 -28.44 26.69
C ALA A 197 -3.80 -29.44 26.69
N ALA A 198 -4.32 -29.78 27.88
CA ALA A 198 -5.53 -30.60 27.98
C ALA A 198 -6.70 -29.90 27.28
N ASN A 199 -7.50 -30.66 26.52
CA ASN A 199 -8.65 -30.17 25.74
C ASN A 199 -8.30 -29.19 24.60
N VAL A 200 -7.04 -29.18 24.15
CA VAL A 200 -6.63 -28.46 22.94
C VAL A 200 -6.25 -29.49 21.87
N PRO A 201 -6.82 -29.40 20.65
CA PRO A 201 -6.44 -30.30 19.57
C PRO A 201 -4.95 -30.16 19.21
N ARG A 202 -4.27 -31.30 19.02
CA ARG A 202 -2.83 -31.32 18.68
C ARG A 202 -2.54 -30.75 17.30
N PHE A 203 -3.41 -30.96 16.31
CA PHE A 203 -3.15 -30.53 14.94
C PHE A 203 -4.00 -29.33 14.54
N MET A 204 -3.45 -28.51 13.65
CA MET A 204 -4.13 -27.37 13.05
C MET A 204 -3.77 -27.27 11.57
N ALA A 205 -4.76 -27.06 10.71
CA ALA A 205 -4.59 -26.67 9.33
C ALA A 205 -5.06 -25.22 9.12
N VAL A 206 -4.33 -24.46 8.31
CA VAL A 206 -4.71 -23.13 7.82
C VAL A 206 -4.90 -23.27 6.31
N HIS A 207 -6.13 -23.09 5.85
CA HIS A 207 -6.49 -23.11 4.43
C HIS A 207 -6.76 -21.69 3.94
N GLU A 208 -6.10 -21.29 2.86
CA GLU A 208 -6.12 -19.91 2.35
C GLU A 208 -6.93 -19.79 1.06
N PHE A 209 -7.75 -18.74 0.96
CA PHE A 209 -8.63 -18.49 -0.18
C PHE A 209 -8.65 -17.00 -0.60
N GLU A 210 -8.76 -16.76 -1.91
CA GLU A 210 -8.89 -15.41 -2.49
C GLU A 210 -10.25 -14.77 -2.22
N ASN A 211 -11.32 -15.57 -2.18
CA ASN A 211 -12.69 -15.09 -2.13
C ASN A 211 -13.47 -15.74 -0.98
N LEU A 212 -14.43 -15.02 -0.41
CA LEU A 212 -15.30 -15.53 0.66
C LEU A 212 -16.14 -16.73 0.18
N ASP A 213 -16.68 -16.66 -1.04
CA ASP A 213 -17.53 -17.71 -1.61
C ASP A 213 -16.78 -19.06 -1.73
N SER A 214 -15.46 -19.03 -1.84
CA SER A 214 -14.61 -20.23 -1.85
C SER A 214 -14.68 -21.00 -0.54
N THR A 215 -15.03 -20.34 0.57
CA THR A 215 -15.12 -20.94 1.90
C THR A 215 -16.45 -21.66 2.17
N ASP A 216 -17.40 -21.65 1.21
CA ASP A 216 -18.65 -22.43 1.24
C ASP A 216 -19.13 -22.83 -0.18
N GLY A 217 -18.18 -22.90 -1.12
CA GLY A 217 -18.44 -23.24 -2.52
C GLY A 217 -18.79 -24.72 -2.72
N PRO A 218 -19.40 -25.09 -3.86
CA PRO A 218 -19.78 -26.47 -4.13
C PRO A 218 -18.60 -27.44 -4.10
N GLU A 219 -17.41 -27.03 -4.56
CA GLU A 219 -16.19 -27.85 -4.53
C GLU A 219 -15.68 -28.06 -3.10
N LEU A 220 -15.80 -27.06 -2.23
CA LEU A 220 -15.43 -27.22 -0.82
C LEU A 220 -16.41 -28.15 -0.10
N ARG A 221 -17.72 -27.98 -0.38
CA ARG A 221 -18.75 -28.90 0.14
C ARG A 221 -18.55 -30.33 -0.35
N GLU A 222 -18.07 -30.53 -1.57
CA GLU A 222 -17.70 -31.85 -2.08
C GLU A 222 -16.50 -32.44 -1.31
N ALA A 223 -15.47 -31.62 -1.05
CA ALA A 223 -14.34 -32.02 -0.20
C ALA A 223 -14.78 -32.38 1.22
N ASP A 224 -15.67 -31.62 1.82
CA ASP A 224 -16.22 -31.86 3.16
C ASP A 224 -17.15 -33.09 3.20
N ALA A 225 -17.81 -33.41 2.09
CA ALA A 225 -18.70 -34.57 1.97
C ALA A 225 -18.00 -35.85 1.50
N SER A 226 -16.68 -35.82 1.25
CA SER A 226 -15.95 -37.02 0.81
C SER A 226 -16.05 -38.13 1.87
N PRO A 227 -16.13 -39.42 1.48
CA PRO A 227 -16.17 -40.52 2.44
C PRO A 227 -14.99 -40.53 3.42
N ASN A 228 -13.82 -40.08 3.00
CA ASN A 228 -12.64 -40.02 3.87
C ASN A 228 -12.65 -38.80 4.79
N THR A 229 -13.11 -37.62 4.34
CA THR A 229 -13.30 -36.45 5.22
C THR A 229 -14.29 -36.79 6.33
N ILE A 230 -15.44 -37.34 5.94
CA ILE A 230 -16.46 -37.92 6.82
C ILE A 230 -15.80 -38.84 7.84
N ARG A 231 -15.07 -39.86 7.39
CA ARG A 231 -14.44 -40.85 8.27
C ARG A 231 -13.41 -40.23 9.23
N VAL A 232 -12.54 -39.34 8.76
CA VAL A 232 -11.44 -38.80 9.56
C VAL A 232 -11.96 -37.75 10.56
N PHE A 233 -12.66 -36.72 10.09
CA PHE A 233 -13.19 -35.68 10.97
C PHE A 233 -14.34 -36.18 11.83
N GLY A 234 -15.17 -37.09 11.32
CA GLY A 234 -16.29 -37.63 12.08
C GLY A 234 -15.90 -38.61 13.17
N ASN A 235 -14.72 -39.23 13.09
CA ASN A 235 -14.18 -40.06 14.17
C ASN A 235 -13.20 -39.31 15.07
N ALA A 236 -12.79 -38.09 14.72
CA ALA A 236 -11.86 -37.30 15.54
C ALA A 236 -12.44 -37.04 16.94
N LYS A 237 -11.55 -36.96 17.94
CA LYS A 237 -11.93 -36.66 19.33
C LYS A 237 -12.44 -35.22 19.46
N MET A 238 -11.87 -34.29 18.69
CA MET A 238 -12.25 -32.89 18.64
C MET A 238 -11.99 -32.33 17.24
N VAL A 239 -12.88 -31.45 16.76
CA VAL A 239 -12.71 -30.69 15.51
C VAL A 239 -13.26 -29.29 15.73
N ASN A 240 -12.44 -28.27 15.52
CA ASN A 240 -12.84 -26.86 15.61
C ASN A 240 -12.49 -26.16 14.30
N VAL A 241 -13.47 -25.56 13.63
CA VAL A 241 -13.26 -24.82 12.37
C VAL A 241 -13.67 -23.38 12.55
N ARG A 242 -12.84 -22.44 12.06
CA ARG A 242 -13.16 -21.02 12.13
C ARG A 242 -12.64 -20.24 10.94
N GLY A 243 -13.53 -19.43 10.35
CA GLY A 243 -13.23 -18.55 9.23
C GLY A 243 -12.77 -17.16 9.68
N PHE A 244 -11.83 -16.61 8.92
CA PHE A 244 -11.22 -15.31 9.19
C PHE A 244 -11.02 -14.52 7.90
N LYS A 245 -11.23 -13.20 7.98
CA LYS A 245 -11.01 -12.24 6.91
C LYS A 245 -9.85 -11.31 7.27
N LEU A 246 -8.97 -11.06 6.30
CA LEU A 246 -7.80 -10.22 6.47
C LEU A 246 -8.19 -8.80 6.87
N VAL A 247 -7.52 -8.30 7.91
CA VAL A 247 -7.49 -6.87 8.24
C VAL A 247 -6.26 -6.24 7.60
N ARG A 248 -5.06 -6.72 7.98
CA ARG A 248 -3.78 -6.28 7.45
C ARG A 248 -2.68 -7.28 7.78
N GLY A 249 -1.72 -7.42 6.89
CA GLY A 249 -0.49 -8.19 7.12
C GLY A 249 0.75 -7.32 7.04
N PHE A 250 1.80 -7.82 7.67
CA PHE A 250 3.08 -7.18 7.89
C PHE A 250 4.19 -8.21 7.67
N ASN A 251 5.20 -7.88 6.90
CA ASN A 251 6.40 -8.68 6.69
C ASN A 251 7.60 -7.98 7.30
N SER A 252 8.60 -8.71 7.78
CA SER A 252 9.91 -8.18 8.17
C SER A 252 10.52 -7.25 7.13
N ALA A 253 10.24 -7.40 5.84
CA ALA A 253 10.65 -6.43 4.81
C ALA A 253 9.98 -5.04 4.98
N ASP A 254 8.78 -4.98 5.54
CA ASP A 254 8.09 -3.73 5.93
C ASP A 254 8.74 -3.08 7.17
N PHE A 255 9.61 -3.81 7.88
CA PHE A 255 10.24 -3.40 9.16
C PHE A 255 11.77 -3.47 9.13
N ARG A 256 12.37 -3.98 8.06
CA ARG A 256 13.80 -3.88 7.75
C ARG A 256 14.06 -2.42 7.44
N ASP A 257 14.15 -1.60 8.48
CA ASP A 257 14.45 -0.18 8.40
C ASP A 257 13.83 0.50 7.16
N SER A 258 12.53 0.26 6.91
CA SER A 258 11.83 0.95 5.83
C SER A 258 11.78 2.46 6.10
N GLY A 259 12.15 2.90 7.30
CA GLY A 259 12.32 4.31 7.66
C GLY A 259 13.76 4.80 7.78
N SER A 260 14.79 3.94 7.71
CA SER A 260 16.17 4.40 7.80
C SER A 260 16.76 4.51 6.40
N VAL A 261 16.97 5.76 5.95
CA VAL A 261 17.73 6.02 4.74
C VAL A 261 19.19 6.16 5.14
N THR A 262 20.00 5.18 4.77
CA THR A 262 21.45 5.25 4.92
C THR A 262 22.08 5.89 3.69
N ILE A 263 23.30 6.39 3.87
CA ILE A 263 24.11 6.91 2.78
C ILE A 263 25.27 5.96 2.65
N ASP A 264 25.25 5.21 1.55
CA ASP A 264 26.19 4.16 1.28
C ASP A 264 26.95 4.46 -0.01
N GLU A 265 28.18 3.96 -0.09
CA GLU A 265 28.89 3.90 -1.37
C GLU A 265 28.29 2.75 -2.19
N VAL A 266 27.70 3.09 -3.33
CA VAL A 266 27.13 2.13 -4.27
C VAL A 266 27.89 2.15 -5.60
N PRO A 267 27.98 1.02 -6.32
CA PRO A 267 28.54 1.02 -7.67
C PRO A 267 27.75 1.96 -8.60
N VAL A 268 28.46 2.60 -9.52
CA VAL A 268 27.79 3.29 -10.65
C VAL A 268 26.95 2.24 -11.41
N PRO A 269 25.66 2.51 -11.68
CA PRO A 269 24.79 1.52 -12.27
C PRO A 269 25.24 1.15 -13.69
N ASP A 270 25.12 -0.14 -14.01
CA ASP A 270 25.14 -0.59 -15.40
C ASP A 270 23.94 0.00 -16.15
N PHE A 271 24.12 0.24 -17.44
CA PHE A 271 23.06 0.76 -18.32
C PHE A 271 22.99 -0.06 -19.61
N SER A 272 21.77 -0.23 -20.12
CA SER A 272 21.51 -1.00 -21.34
C SER A 272 21.78 -0.20 -22.61
N ASP A 273 21.66 -0.89 -23.75
CA ASP A 273 21.76 -0.31 -25.08
C ASP A 273 20.70 0.78 -25.37
N ASP A 274 19.58 0.76 -24.66
CA ASP A 274 18.47 1.71 -24.75
C ASP A 274 18.46 2.70 -23.56
N GLU A 275 19.58 2.89 -22.88
CA GLU A 275 19.66 3.73 -21.69
C GLU A 275 20.75 4.79 -21.77
N ILE A 276 20.53 5.86 -21.02
CA ILE A 276 21.46 6.95 -20.79
C ILE A 276 21.99 6.80 -19.37
N LEU A 277 23.31 6.75 -19.23
CA LEU A 277 23.94 6.98 -17.92
C LEU A 277 24.00 8.48 -17.68
N VAL A 278 23.35 8.93 -16.61
CA VAL A 278 23.21 10.33 -16.26
C VAL A 278 24.06 10.63 -15.05
N LYS A 279 24.88 11.68 -15.11
CA LYS A 279 25.48 12.30 -13.93
C LYS A 279 24.46 13.27 -13.33
N ILE A 280 23.95 12.93 -12.15
CA ILE A 280 22.86 13.68 -11.52
C ILE A 280 23.39 15.04 -11.05
N ALA A 281 22.65 16.10 -11.39
CA ALA A 281 22.96 17.46 -10.95
C ALA A 281 22.11 17.86 -9.73
N SER A 282 20.86 17.40 -9.70
CA SER A 282 19.99 17.54 -8.52
C SER A 282 18.89 16.49 -8.52
N ALA A 283 18.44 16.14 -7.33
CA ALA A 283 17.27 15.29 -7.10
C ALA A 283 16.38 15.90 -6.02
N SER A 284 15.07 15.67 -6.07
CA SER A 284 14.13 16.24 -5.11
C SER A 284 13.27 15.21 -4.41
N LEU A 285 12.95 15.50 -3.14
CA LEU A 285 12.15 14.63 -2.31
C LEU A 285 10.67 14.89 -2.58
N CYS A 286 9.95 13.83 -2.91
CA CYS A 286 8.51 13.85 -3.16
C CYS A 286 7.77 13.12 -2.03
N HIS A 287 6.52 13.49 -1.80
CA HIS A 287 5.67 12.81 -0.80
C HIS A 287 5.50 11.32 -1.11
N SER A 288 5.54 10.92 -2.39
CA SER A 288 5.49 9.51 -2.76
C SER A 288 6.71 8.72 -2.27
N ASP A 289 7.88 9.34 -2.11
CA ASP A 289 9.05 8.67 -1.51
C ASP A 289 8.77 8.34 -0.03
N LEU A 290 8.07 9.21 0.71
CA LEU A 290 7.63 8.91 2.08
C LEU A 290 6.59 7.80 2.12
N MET A 291 5.65 7.79 1.17
CA MET A 291 4.64 6.72 1.10
C MET A 291 5.31 5.34 0.92
N LEU A 292 6.45 5.25 0.24
CA LEU A 292 7.24 4.02 0.20
C LEU A 292 7.82 3.67 1.58
N LEU A 293 8.49 4.63 2.21
CA LEU A 293 9.14 4.44 3.52
C LEU A 293 8.13 4.04 4.62
N GLU A 294 6.91 4.54 4.53
CA GLU A 294 5.79 4.28 5.45
C GLU A 294 4.96 3.03 5.08
N GLY A 295 5.34 2.31 4.02
CA GLY A 295 4.64 1.10 3.56
C GLY A 295 3.26 1.36 2.93
N GLY A 296 3.01 2.60 2.50
CA GLY A 296 1.82 3.02 1.75
C GLY A 296 1.88 2.69 0.25
N ILE A 297 3.08 2.43 -0.30
CA ILE A 297 3.29 1.92 -1.67
C ILE A 297 4.15 0.65 -1.58
N PRO A 298 3.81 -0.45 -2.29
CA PRO A 298 4.60 -1.66 -2.26
C PRO A 298 6.00 -1.44 -2.85
N GLY A 299 7.03 -1.75 -2.07
CA GLY A 299 8.42 -1.86 -2.56
C GLY A 299 8.74 -3.24 -3.15
N ASN A 300 9.96 -3.43 -3.64
CA ASN A 300 10.47 -4.73 -4.12
C ASN A 300 11.07 -5.63 -3.01
N GLY A 301 11.12 -5.15 -1.76
CA GLY A 301 11.68 -5.85 -0.61
C GLY A 301 13.22 -5.94 -0.58
N GLN A 302 13.92 -5.18 -1.44
CA GLN A 302 15.38 -5.08 -1.50
C GLN A 302 15.83 -3.64 -1.15
N PRO A 303 17.05 -3.45 -0.59
CA PRO A 303 17.65 -2.13 -0.49
C PRO A 303 17.67 -1.48 -1.88
N THR A 304 17.10 -0.28 -1.97
CA THR A 304 16.91 0.44 -3.24
C THR A 304 17.23 1.91 -2.99
N THR A 305 17.98 2.55 -3.88
CA THR A 305 18.16 4.01 -3.81
C THR A 305 16.81 4.70 -3.97
N ILE A 306 16.43 5.61 -3.06
CA ILE A 306 15.15 6.32 -3.13
C ILE A 306 15.17 7.48 -4.14
N GLY A 307 14.01 8.08 -4.39
CA GLY A 307 13.85 9.29 -5.20
C GLY A 307 13.54 9.02 -6.67
N HIS A 308 12.58 9.77 -7.21
CA HIS A 308 12.10 9.62 -8.58
C HIS A 308 11.99 10.97 -9.32
N GLU A 309 12.57 12.02 -8.77
CA GLU A 309 12.67 13.34 -9.39
C GLU A 309 14.13 13.73 -9.56
N GLY A 310 14.62 13.74 -10.80
CA GLY A 310 16.03 13.97 -11.10
C GLY A 310 16.25 14.75 -12.39
N VAL A 311 17.37 15.48 -12.43
CA VAL A 311 17.91 16.11 -13.63
C VAL A 311 19.43 16.02 -13.61
N GLY A 312 20.07 16.07 -14.77
CA GLY A 312 21.50 15.92 -14.85
C GLY A 312 22.10 16.16 -16.22
N TYR A 313 23.30 15.63 -16.37
CA TYR A 313 24.06 15.64 -17.61
C TYR A 313 24.18 14.23 -18.16
N VAL A 314 24.06 14.08 -19.48
CA VAL A 314 24.41 12.83 -20.15
C VAL A 314 25.89 12.54 -19.92
N ASP A 315 26.20 11.41 -19.27
CA ASP A 315 27.58 10.91 -19.12
C ASP A 315 27.91 9.95 -20.26
N LYS A 316 27.07 8.92 -20.47
CA LYS A 316 27.21 7.93 -21.55
C LYS A 316 25.84 7.57 -22.12
N VAL A 317 25.86 7.05 -23.35
CA VAL A 317 24.65 6.61 -24.06
C VAL A 317 24.82 5.17 -24.54
N GLY A 318 23.76 4.38 -24.45
CA GLY A 318 23.67 3.05 -25.03
C GLY A 318 23.67 3.10 -26.57
N LYS A 319 23.95 1.96 -27.22
CA LYS A 319 24.16 1.91 -28.67
C LYS A 319 22.92 2.30 -29.50
N ASN A 320 21.72 2.14 -28.94
CA ASN A 320 20.45 2.42 -29.62
C ASN A 320 19.89 3.82 -29.28
N VAL A 321 20.56 4.56 -28.39
CA VAL A 321 20.10 5.88 -27.97
C VAL A 321 20.33 6.89 -29.10
N GLU A 322 19.27 7.62 -29.44
CA GLU A 322 19.28 8.66 -30.46
C GLU A 322 19.03 10.04 -29.84
N GLY A 323 19.59 11.10 -30.43
CA GLY A 323 19.27 12.49 -30.06
C GLY A 323 19.94 13.01 -28.78
N TYR A 324 20.82 12.23 -28.15
CA TYR A 324 21.57 12.61 -26.94
C TYR A 324 23.06 12.35 -27.10
N LYS A 325 23.89 13.23 -26.51
CA LYS A 325 25.35 13.10 -26.46
C LYS A 325 25.90 13.54 -25.11
N HIS A 326 27.13 13.13 -24.80
CA HIS A 326 27.83 13.52 -23.58
C HIS A 326 27.78 15.04 -23.34
N GLY A 327 27.44 15.43 -22.12
CA GLY A 327 27.33 16.83 -21.68
C GLY A 327 25.97 17.50 -21.92
N ASP A 328 25.04 16.86 -22.63
CA ASP A 328 23.69 17.39 -22.79
C ASP A 328 22.98 17.49 -21.44
N ARG A 329 22.24 18.58 -21.22
CA ARG A 329 21.42 18.82 -20.03
C ARG A 329 20.07 18.16 -20.24
N ILE A 330 19.70 17.24 -19.37
CA ILE A 330 18.44 16.51 -19.49
C ILE A 330 17.69 16.46 -18.17
N GLY A 331 16.38 16.35 -18.27
CA GLY A 331 15.57 15.76 -17.23
C GLY A 331 14.76 14.60 -17.77
N PHE A 332 14.18 13.81 -16.88
CA PHE A 332 13.66 12.51 -17.27
C PHE A 332 12.60 11.97 -16.31
N LEU A 333 11.68 11.18 -16.87
CA LEU A 333 10.74 10.37 -16.10
C LEU A 333 11.39 9.07 -15.60
N TYR A 334 10.71 8.39 -14.68
CA TYR A 334 11.29 7.38 -13.77
C TYR A 334 10.74 5.96 -13.98
N ILE A 335 10.03 5.68 -15.08
CA ILE A 335 9.43 4.36 -15.34
C ILE A 335 10.25 3.60 -16.39
N LYS A 336 10.86 2.48 -16.01
CA LYS A 336 11.70 1.64 -16.88
C LYS A 336 10.98 0.35 -17.30
N GLY A 337 11.53 -0.34 -18.31
CA GLY A 337 11.06 -1.67 -18.72
C GLY A 337 9.80 -1.68 -19.57
N CYS A 338 9.42 -0.53 -20.13
CA CYS A 338 8.24 -0.39 -20.98
C CYS A 338 8.58 -0.60 -22.45
N CYS A 339 7.60 -0.99 -23.26
CA CYS A 339 7.77 -1.04 -24.72
C CYS A 339 7.50 0.29 -25.42
N PHE A 340 6.98 1.29 -24.69
CA PHE A 340 6.60 2.65 -25.12
C PHE A 340 5.61 2.77 -26.30
N LYS A 341 5.13 1.64 -26.85
CA LYS A 341 4.29 1.61 -28.05
C LYS A 341 2.92 0.94 -27.89
N CYS A 342 2.72 0.11 -26.86
CA CYS A 342 1.43 -0.57 -26.66
C CYS A 342 0.34 0.39 -26.17
N LYS A 343 -0.93 -0.03 -26.24
CA LYS A 343 -2.07 0.80 -25.86
C LYS A 343 -1.96 1.28 -24.42
N GLY A 344 -1.56 0.38 -23.51
CA GLY A 344 -1.28 0.72 -22.12
C GLY A 344 -0.26 1.84 -21.98
N CYS A 345 0.89 1.77 -22.67
CA CYS A 345 1.92 2.81 -22.65
C CYS A 345 1.45 4.16 -23.19
N GLN A 346 0.49 4.20 -24.13
CA GLN A 346 -0.08 5.46 -24.62
C GLN A 346 -0.99 6.14 -23.59
N VAL A 347 -1.44 5.41 -22.56
CA VAL A 347 -2.25 5.94 -21.46
C VAL A 347 -1.37 6.24 -20.25
N HIS A 348 -0.63 5.24 -19.77
CA HIS A 348 0.29 5.33 -18.64
C HIS A 348 1.30 4.18 -18.69
N ASN A 349 2.59 4.43 -18.51
CA ASN A 349 3.61 3.40 -18.73
C ASN A 349 3.54 2.21 -17.75
N LEU A 350 2.92 2.37 -16.58
CA LEU A 350 2.61 1.26 -15.66
C LEU A 350 1.59 0.25 -16.20
N ASN A 351 0.83 0.62 -17.24
CA ASN A 351 -0.10 -0.30 -17.90
C ASN A 351 0.57 -1.05 -19.06
N CYS A 352 1.90 -1.07 -19.14
CA CYS A 352 2.60 -1.72 -20.24
C CYS A 352 2.22 -3.21 -20.32
N GLU A 353 1.75 -3.63 -21.49
CA GLU A 353 1.28 -5.00 -21.75
C GLU A 353 2.39 -6.06 -21.65
N THR A 354 3.65 -5.64 -21.60
CA THR A 354 4.78 -6.56 -21.37
C THR A 354 4.86 -7.06 -19.93
N GLY A 355 4.22 -6.37 -18.98
CA GLY A 355 4.29 -6.69 -17.55
C GLY A 355 5.64 -6.41 -16.89
N LYS A 356 6.56 -5.70 -17.58
CA LYS A 356 7.94 -5.44 -17.12
C LYS A 356 8.17 -4.03 -16.59
N SER A 357 7.14 -3.18 -16.57
CA SER A 357 7.27 -1.79 -16.12
C SER A 357 7.62 -1.72 -14.64
N ALA A 358 8.63 -0.94 -14.28
CA ALA A 358 9.05 -0.74 -12.90
C ALA A 358 9.41 0.74 -12.65
N ILE A 359 9.27 1.17 -11.39
CA ILE A 359 9.43 2.57 -10.97
C ILE A 359 10.77 2.72 -10.25
N GLN A 360 11.61 3.62 -10.74
CA GLN A 360 12.83 4.04 -10.06
C GLN A 360 12.47 4.78 -8.76
N GLY A 361 13.19 4.48 -7.68
CA GLY A 361 12.89 4.95 -6.33
C GLY A 361 11.92 4.08 -5.53
N PHE A 362 11.26 3.07 -6.13
CA PHE A 362 10.26 2.21 -5.46
C PHE A 362 10.51 0.71 -5.65
N GLY A 363 11.06 0.32 -6.80
CA GLY A 363 11.44 -1.07 -7.08
C GLY A 363 12.70 -1.21 -7.94
N LEU A 364 13.28 -0.09 -8.36
CA LEU A 364 14.57 0.05 -9.03
C LEU A 364 15.29 1.25 -8.41
N ASP A 365 16.61 1.31 -8.51
CA ASP A 365 17.38 2.42 -7.96
C ASP A 365 16.94 3.78 -8.54
N GLY A 366 16.67 4.69 -7.62
CA GLY A 366 16.21 6.05 -7.81
C GLY A 366 17.35 7.05 -8.00
N PHE A 367 17.06 8.32 -7.68
CA PHE A 367 17.88 9.46 -8.09
C PHE A 367 18.60 10.19 -6.96
N PHE A 368 18.45 9.76 -5.70
CA PHE A 368 19.33 10.22 -4.60
C PHE A 368 20.71 9.52 -4.66
N ALA A 369 21.36 9.60 -5.82
CA ALA A 369 22.68 9.07 -6.12
C ALA A 369 23.40 9.97 -7.13
N GLU A 370 24.73 9.87 -7.22
CA GLU A 370 25.54 10.70 -8.13
C GLU A 370 25.34 10.32 -9.62
N TYR A 371 24.94 9.07 -9.89
CA TYR A 371 24.68 8.56 -11.24
C TYR A 371 23.39 7.72 -11.26
N ALA A 372 22.66 7.78 -12.38
CA ALA A 372 21.50 6.92 -12.62
C ALA A 372 21.42 6.47 -14.09
N ALA A 373 20.91 5.25 -14.32
CA ALA A 373 20.64 4.72 -15.65
C ALA A 373 19.15 4.90 -16.00
N VAL A 374 18.87 5.65 -17.07
CA VAL A 374 17.51 6.09 -17.44
C VAL A 374 17.19 5.65 -18.86
N ASP A 375 15.97 5.17 -19.10
CA ASP A 375 15.48 4.86 -20.45
C ASP A 375 15.41 6.12 -21.31
N TYR A 376 16.03 6.13 -22.49
CA TYR A 376 16.14 7.36 -23.29
C TYR A 376 14.78 7.89 -23.76
N HIS A 377 13.73 7.05 -23.83
CA HIS A 377 12.38 7.49 -24.15
C HIS A 377 11.79 8.41 -23.08
N ASN A 378 12.26 8.30 -21.84
CA ASN A 378 11.83 9.13 -20.72
C ASN A 378 12.58 10.46 -20.64
N ALA A 379 13.65 10.66 -21.42
CA ALA A 379 14.48 11.84 -21.35
C ALA A 379 13.94 12.98 -22.23
N VAL A 380 14.29 14.21 -21.84
CA VAL A 380 14.09 15.42 -22.64
C VAL A 380 15.23 16.39 -22.40
N HIS A 381 15.62 17.11 -23.45
CA HIS A 381 16.57 18.22 -23.34
C HIS A 381 15.99 19.31 -22.44
N LEU A 382 16.76 19.72 -21.44
CA LEU A 382 16.37 20.78 -20.52
C LEU A 382 16.75 22.15 -21.15
N PRO A 383 15.79 23.04 -21.42
CA PRO A 383 16.07 24.36 -21.99
C PRO A 383 17.09 25.17 -21.18
N GLU A 384 17.87 26.01 -21.85
CA GLU A 384 19.01 26.68 -21.21
C GLU A 384 18.61 27.55 -20.01
N ASN A 385 17.45 28.19 -20.10
CA ASN A 385 16.89 29.08 -19.07
C ASN A 385 16.32 28.33 -17.85
N MET A 386 16.22 27.00 -17.88
CA MET A 386 15.78 26.19 -16.75
C MET A 386 16.97 25.70 -15.93
N SER A 387 17.16 26.26 -14.72
CA SER A 387 18.27 25.87 -13.85
C SER A 387 18.21 24.40 -13.45
N LEU A 388 19.30 23.65 -13.64
CA LEU A 388 19.39 22.26 -13.17
C LEU A 388 19.14 22.17 -11.67
N LYS A 389 19.65 23.11 -10.86
CA LYS A 389 19.49 23.10 -9.40
C LYS A 389 18.03 23.11 -8.92
N THR A 390 17.11 23.63 -9.72
CA THR A 390 15.70 23.79 -9.33
C THR A 390 14.75 22.97 -10.19
N SER A 391 15.25 22.22 -11.17
CA SER A 391 14.40 21.57 -12.17
C SER A 391 13.99 20.14 -11.81
N ALA A 392 14.66 19.48 -10.85
CA ALA A 392 14.28 18.13 -10.42
C ALA A 392 12.78 17.99 -10.08
N PRO A 393 12.14 18.93 -9.34
CA PRO A 393 10.71 18.83 -9.03
C PRO A 393 9.78 18.81 -10.24
N PHE A 394 10.22 19.28 -11.41
CA PHE A 394 9.38 19.24 -12.60
C PHE A 394 9.10 17.81 -13.06
N PHE A 395 10.02 16.88 -12.84
CA PHE A 395 9.97 15.53 -13.39
C PHE A 395 9.10 14.53 -12.58
N CYS A 396 8.29 15.04 -11.66
CA CYS A 396 7.07 14.38 -11.18
C CYS A 396 6.03 15.44 -10.79
N ALA A 397 6.31 16.26 -9.78
CA ALA A 397 5.37 17.25 -9.28
C ALA A 397 4.94 18.28 -10.35
N GLY A 398 5.90 18.80 -11.11
CA GLY A 398 5.61 19.83 -12.12
C GLY A 398 4.84 19.33 -13.32
N ILE A 399 5.21 18.19 -13.89
CA ILE A 399 4.48 17.60 -15.02
C ILE A 399 3.08 17.15 -14.57
N THR A 400 2.96 16.53 -13.39
CA THR A 400 1.64 16.17 -12.82
C THR A 400 0.75 17.39 -12.64
N ALA A 401 1.27 18.45 -12.03
CA ALA A 401 0.51 19.69 -11.84
C ALA A 401 0.18 20.38 -13.17
N PHE A 402 1.07 20.34 -14.16
CA PHE A 402 0.81 20.90 -15.49
C PHE A 402 -0.34 20.15 -16.18
N HIS A 403 -0.27 18.81 -16.24
CA HIS A 403 -1.34 18.01 -16.83
C HIS A 403 -2.67 18.19 -16.09
N ALA A 404 -2.65 18.26 -14.76
CA ALA A 404 -3.84 18.51 -13.96
C ALA A 404 -4.51 19.83 -14.37
N VAL A 405 -3.75 20.92 -14.45
CA VAL A 405 -4.27 22.24 -14.78
C VAL A 405 -4.70 22.35 -16.25
N ASP A 406 -3.88 21.86 -17.18
CA ASP A 406 -4.16 21.87 -18.63
C ASP A 406 -5.42 21.06 -18.97
N ASN A 407 -5.67 19.95 -18.27
CA ASN A 407 -6.84 19.10 -18.49
C ASN A 407 -8.08 19.46 -17.65
N CYS A 408 -8.04 20.55 -16.88
CA CYS A 408 -9.25 21.09 -16.24
C CYS A 408 -10.24 21.72 -17.23
N GLU A 409 -9.87 21.87 -18.52
CA GLU A 409 -10.73 22.42 -19.59
C GLU A 409 -11.17 23.88 -19.34
N LEU A 410 -10.34 24.64 -18.62
CA LEU A 410 -10.63 26.03 -18.26
C LEU A 410 -10.28 27.00 -19.40
N LYS A 411 -10.97 28.14 -19.40
CA LYS A 411 -10.67 29.29 -20.26
C LYS A 411 -10.04 30.42 -19.45
N PRO A 412 -9.25 31.31 -20.07
CA PRO A 412 -8.76 32.50 -19.39
C PRO A 412 -9.90 33.26 -18.70
N GLY A 413 -9.69 33.64 -17.44
CA GLY A 413 -10.69 34.27 -16.57
C GLY A 413 -11.51 33.32 -15.70
N ASP A 414 -11.55 32.02 -16.00
CA ASP A 414 -12.19 31.01 -15.17
C ASP A 414 -11.43 30.82 -13.83
N TRP A 415 -12.14 30.34 -12.81
CA TRP A 415 -11.60 30.07 -11.48
C TRP A 415 -11.08 28.64 -11.34
N LEU A 416 -9.79 28.49 -11.06
CA LEU A 416 -9.15 27.26 -10.60
C LEU A 416 -8.99 27.29 -9.07
N ALA A 417 -9.60 26.36 -8.37
CA ALA A 417 -9.30 26.10 -6.96
C ALA A 417 -8.18 25.07 -6.85
N VAL A 418 -7.07 25.42 -6.22
CA VAL A 418 -5.95 24.54 -5.91
C VAL A 418 -6.07 24.12 -4.44
N VAL A 419 -6.37 22.83 -4.20
CA VAL A 419 -6.57 22.29 -2.84
C VAL A 419 -5.33 21.51 -2.42
N GLY A 420 -4.61 22.03 -1.43
CA GLY A 420 -3.24 21.66 -1.10
C GLY A 420 -2.25 22.48 -1.91
N CYS A 421 -1.63 23.48 -1.29
CA CYS A 421 -0.74 24.47 -1.91
C CYS A 421 0.75 24.17 -1.72
N GLY A 422 1.09 22.99 -1.18
CA GLY A 422 2.48 22.52 -1.02
C GLY A 422 3.16 22.15 -2.34
N GLY A 423 4.01 21.12 -2.34
CA GLY A 423 4.92 20.81 -3.45
C GLY A 423 4.34 20.83 -4.88
N LEU A 424 3.20 20.16 -5.12
CA LEU A 424 2.53 20.19 -6.43
C LEU A 424 1.66 21.45 -6.61
N GLY A 425 0.95 21.85 -5.55
CA GLY A 425 0.01 22.97 -5.59
C GLY A 425 0.66 24.30 -5.93
N GLN A 426 1.87 24.56 -5.43
CA GLN A 426 2.63 25.77 -5.77
C GLN A 426 2.91 25.90 -7.28
N LEU A 427 3.12 24.78 -7.98
CA LEU A 427 3.33 24.75 -9.42
C LEU A 427 2.00 24.91 -10.15
N ALA A 428 0.93 24.26 -9.66
CA ALA A 428 -0.41 24.40 -10.21
C ALA A 428 -0.91 25.86 -10.17
N ILE A 429 -0.61 26.60 -9.08
CA ILE A 429 -0.91 28.03 -8.97
C ILE A 429 -0.20 28.79 -10.11
N GLN A 430 1.11 28.62 -10.24
CA GLN A 430 1.90 29.29 -11.27
C GLN A 430 1.42 28.96 -12.68
N TYR A 431 1.09 27.70 -12.97
CA TYR A 431 0.52 27.28 -14.26
C TYR A 431 -0.84 27.92 -14.50
N GLY A 432 -1.74 27.90 -13.51
CA GLY A 432 -3.06 28.52 -13.63
C GLY A 432 -2.93 30.01 -13.97
N LYS A 433 -2.02 30.72 -13.31
CA LYS A 433 -1.75 32.13 -13.62
C LYS A 433 -1.16 32.33 -15.01
N ALA A 434 -0.17 31.52 -15.41
CA ALA A 434 0.43 31.58 -16.74
C ALA A 434 -0.55 31.24 -17.88
N MET A 435 -1.56 30.40 -17.61
CA MET A 435 -2.66 30.08 -18.53
C MET A 435 -3.79 31.12 -18.52
N GLY A 436 -3.71 32.16 -17.68
CA GLY A 436 -4.68 33.24 -17.61
C GLY A 436 -5.90 32.96 -16.75
N PHE A 437 -5.85 31.95 -15.88
CA PHE A 437 -6.92 31.64 -14.93
C PHE A 437 -6.87 32.56 -13.71
N LYS A 438 -8.00 32.69 -13.04
CA LYS A 438 -8.05 33.18 -11.66
C LYS A 438 -7.85 31.99 -10.73
N VAL A 439 -7.04 32.15 -9.69
CA VAL A 439 -6.60 31.04 -8.84
C VAL A 439 -7.00 31.29 -7.39
N VAL A 440 -7.64 30.29 -6.79
CA VAL A 440 -7.87 30.22 -5.34
C VAL A 440 -6.98 29.15 -4.73
N GLY A 441 -6.12 29.52 -3.78
CA GLY A 441 -5.34 28.57 -3.00
C GLY A 441 -6.07 28.16 -1.71
N LEU A 442 -6.17 26.85 -1.45
CA LEU A 442 -6.67 26.30 -0.20
C LEU A 442 -5.62 25.40 0.44
N ASP A 443 -5.35 25.62 1.72
CA ASP A 443 -4.42 24.83 2.52
C ASP A 443 -4.81 24.93 4.00
N ILE A 444 -4.14 24.17 4.86
CA ILE A 444 -4.28 24.25 6.32
C ILE A 444 -3.12 25.02 6.98
N ASN A 445 -2.01 25.19 6.25
CA ASN A 445 -0.80 25.87 6.72
C ASN A 445 -0.73 27.32 6.19
N ASP A 446 -0.63 28.30 7.10
CA ASP A 446 -0.66 29.73 6.74
C ASP A 446 0.61 30.20 6.00
N ASP A 447 1.76 29.61 6.28
CA ASP A 447 3.01 29.95 5.58
C ASP A 447 2.95 29.46 4.12
N THR A 448 2.37 28.28 3.90
CA THR A 448 2.11 27.73 2.58
C THR A 448 1.10 28.60 1.81
N LEU A 449 0.07 29.12 2.48
CA LEU A 449 -0.88 30.07 1.86
C LEU A 449 -0.24 31.42 1.55
N THR A 450 0.67 31.90 2.40
CA THR A 450 1.44 33.13 2.15
C THR A 450 2.28 32.96 0.88
N GLN A 451 3.00 31.85 0.77
CA GLN A 451 3.72 31.49 -0.45
C GLN A 451 2.80 31.34 -1.66
N ALA A 452 1.64 30.70 -1.52
CA ALA A 452 0.65 30.60 -2.60
C ALA A 452 0.22 31.98 -3.12
N LYS A 453 0.06 32.96 -2.23
CA LYS A 453 -0.25 34.35 -2.58
C LYS A 453 0.89 35.02 -3.34
N GLU A 454 2.13 34.85 -2.89
CA GLU A 454 3.33 35.37 -3.57
C GLU A 454 3.53 34.77 -4.97
N LEU A 455 3.18 33.50 -5.14
CA LEU A 455 3.21 32.80 -6.43
C LEU A 455 2.04 33.15 -7.36
N GLY A 456 1.14 34.02 -6.91
CA GLY A 456 0.13 34.65 -7.75
C GLY A 456 -1.31 34.21 -7.51
N ALA A 457 -1.62 33.43 -6.47
CA ALA A 457 -3.00 33.13 -6.12
C ALA A 457 -3.80 34.43 -5.89
N ASP A 458 -4.99 34.53 -6.49
CA ASP A 458 -5.84 35.72 -6.38
C ASP A 458 -6.54 35.73 -5.00
N LEU A 459 -6.96 34.57 -4.51
CA LEU A 459 -7.55 34.37 -3.20
C LEU A 459 -6.86 33.23 -2.47
N ILE A 460 -6.81 33.29 -1.14
CA ILE A 460 -6.28 32.22 -0.29
C ILE A 460 -7.22 31.96 0.89
N PHE A 461 -7.39 30.70 1.27
CA PHE A 461 -8.22 30.31 2.40
C PHE A 461 -7.58 29.21 3.23
N ASN A 462 -7.50 29.42 4.55
CA ASN A 462 -7.14 28.36 5.49
C ASN A 462 -8.37 27.49 5.80
N SER A 463 -8.44 26.28 5.24
CA SER A 463 -9.62 25.40 5.37
C SER A 463 -9.77 24.76 6.74
N LEU A 464 -8.73 24.78 7.58
CA LEU A 464 -8.78 24.25 8.95
C LEU A 464 -9.30 25.31 9.93
N LYS A 465 -8.76 26.53 9.85
CA LYS A 465 -9.03 27.64 10.77
C LYS A 465 -10.28 28.44 10.42
N ASN A 466 -10.54 28.68 9.13
CA ASN A 466 -11.72 29.43 8.69
C ASN A 466 -12.88 28.45 8.42
N LYS A 467 -13.97 28.53 9.19
CA LYS A 467 -15.14 27.64 9.01
C LYS A 467 -16.07 28.09 7.88
N ASP A 468 -15.99 29.35 7.48
CA ASP A 468 -16.86 29.96 6.46
C ASP A 468 -16.20 30.03 5.08
N TYR A 469 -14.99 29.45 4.92
CA TYR A 469 -14.21 29.57 3.70
C TYR A 469 -14.96 29.13 2.44
N ILE A 470 -15.81 28.09 2.53
CA ILE A 470 -16.62 27.63 1.40
C ILE A 470 -17.57 28.73 0.95
N GLN A 471 -18.29 29.35 1.89
CA GLN A 471 -19.24 30.41 1.57
C GLN A 471 -18.53 31.66 1.03
N GLN A 472 -17.39 32.02 1.63
CA GLN A 472 -16.57 33.16 1.19
C GLN A 472 -16.00 32.94 -0.21
N LEU A 473 -15.45 31.75 -0.49
CA LEU A 473 -14.96 31.36 -1.81
C LEU A 473 -16.08 31.43 -2.84
N ARG A 474 -17.23 30.80 -2.57
CA ARG A 474 -18.37 30.82 -3.50
C ARG A 474 -18.87 32.23 -3.79
N THR A 475 -18.89 33.09 -2.78
CA THR A 475 -19.28 34.50 -2.94
C THR A 475 -18.27 35.26 -3.81
N ALA A 476 -16.97 35.14 -3.51
CA ALA A 476 -15.90 35.83 -4.23
C ALA A 476 -15.73 35.34 -5.68
N THR A 477 -16.10 34.09 -5.95
CA THR A 477 -16.02 33.47 -7.29
C THR A 477 -17.33 33.52 -8.06
N ASN A 478 -18.41 34.07 -7.47
CA ASN A 478 -19.76 34.09 -8.04
C ASN A 478 -20.32 32.70 -8.38
N GLY A 479 -20.12 31.72 -7.49
CA GLY A 479 -20.73 30.39 -7.62
C GLY A 479 -19.81 29.21 -7.31
N GLY A 480 -18.51 29.43 -7.15
CA GLY A 480 -17.50 28.39 -6.93
C GLY A 480 -16.44 28.37 -8.03
N GLY A 481 -15.43 27.51 -7.88
CA GLY A 481 -14.42 27.27 -8.90
C GLY A 481 -14.99 26.54 -10.10
N ASN A 482 -14.56 26.94 -11.31
CA ASN A 482 -14.80 26.19 -12.54
C ASN A 482 -14.13 24.82 -12.50
N ALA A 483 -12.99 24.72 -11.82
CA ALA A 483 -12.37 23.45 -11.46
C ALA A 483 -11.78 23.50 -10.05
N ALA A 484 -11.65 22.34 -9.42
CA ALA A 484 -10.95 22.12 -8.16
C ALA A 484 -9.95 20.98 -8.36
N ALA A 485 -8.66 21.33 -8.38
CA ALA A 485 -7.57 20.37 -8.45
C ALA A 485 -7.07 20.04 -7.04
N VAL A 486 -7.21 18.78 -6.64
CA VAL A 486 -6.91 18.32 -5.29
C VAL A 486 -5.55 17.63 -5.27
N PHE A 487 -4.54 18.34 -4.77
CA PHE A 487 -3.17 17.85 -4.59
C PHE A 487 -2.91 17.31 -3.18
N SER A 488 -3.80 17.59 -2.22
CA SER A 488 -3.73 17.04 -0.87
C SER A 488 -4.05 15.54 -0.86
N ALA A 489 -3.27 14.76 -0.11
CA ALA A 489 -3.55 13.35 0.18
C ALA A 489 -4.58 13.15 1.32
N SER A 490 -5.31 14.19 1.74
CA SER A 490 -6.29 14.07 2.83
C SER A 490 -7.70 13.77 2.33
N GLN A 491 -8.41 12.89 3.04
CA GLN A 491 -9.83 12.63 2.75
C GLN A 491 -10.69 13.90 2.93
N ALA A 492 -10.35 14.73 3.91
CA ALA A 492 -11.07 15.98 4.19
C ALA A 492 -11.01 16.96 3.02
N ALA A 493 -9.89 17.01 2.28
CA ALA A 493 -9.74 17.85 1.10
C ALA A 493 -10.70 17.45 -0.02
N TYR A 494 -10.86 16.14 -0.29
CA TYR A 494 -11.84 15.66 -1.28
C TYR A 494 -13.28 15.93 -0.84
N ASN A 495 -13.60 15.74 0.45
CA ASN A 495 -14.93 15.97 0.99
C ASN A 495 -15.38 17.44 0.90
N SER A 496 -14.44 18.39 0.91
CA SER A 496 -14.75 19.81 0.73
C SER A 496 -14.66 20.28 -0.72
N ALA A 497 -13.85 19.63 -1.56
CA ALA A 497 -13.63 20.03 -2.95
C ALA A 497 -14.93 20.08 -3.78
N THR A 498 -15.87 19.16 -3.56
CA THR A 498 -17.16 19.17 -4.27
C THR A 498 -18.03 20.38 -3.92
N LYS A 499 -17.88 20.94 -2.72
CA LYS A 499 -18.70 22.06 -2.20
C LYS A 499 -18.22 23.42 -2.69
N ILE A 500 -16.94 23.52 -3.08
CA ILE A 500 -16.32 24.75 -3.59
C ILE A 500 -16.44 24.88 -5.10
N LEU A 501 -16.96 23.87 -5.80
CA LEU A 501 -17.19 23.90 -7.25
C LEU A 501 -18.49 24.66 -7.60
N GLN A 502 -18.48 25.31 -8.76
CA GLN A 502 -19.73 25.71 -9.41
C GLN A 502 -20.44 24.50 -10.04
N ILE A 503 -21.70 24.70 -10.46
CA ILE A 503 -22.46 23.69 -11.20
C ILE A 503 -21.71 23.32 -12.50
N GLU A 504 -21.64 22.03 -12.81
CA GLU A 504 -20.87 21.44 -13.91
C GLU A 504 -19.34 21.64 -13.85
N GLY A 505 -18.82 22.09 -12.71
CA GLY A 505 -17.38 22.24 -12.48
C GLY A 505 -16.62 20.91 -12.54
N VAL A 506 -15.30 20.99 -12.70
CA VAL A 506 -14.42 19.82 -12.78
C VAL A 506 -13.71 19.56 -11.46
N LEU A 507 -13.97 18.41 -10.86
CA LEU A 507 -13.12 17.87 -9.79
C LEU A 507 -11.96 17.11 -10.41
N MET A 508 -10.74 17.60 -10.22
CA MET A 508 -9.50 16.98 -10.72
C MET A 508 -8.80 16.23 -9.56
N VAL A 509 -8.80 14.90 -9.65
CA VAL A 509 -8.28 13.95 -8.64
C VAL A 509 -6.81 13.69 -8.88
N ILE A 510 -5.93 14.17 -7.98
CA ILE A 510 -4.47 14.02 -8.06
C ILE A 510 -3.88 13.41 -6.79
N GLY A 511 -4.18 13.99 -5.62
CA GLY A 511 -3.67 13.52 -4.33
C GLY A 511 -4.19 12.14 -3.96
N LEU A 512 -3.35 11.32 -3.32
CA LEU A 512 -3.61 9.91 -3.05
C LEU A 512 -3.87 9.66 -1.56
N PRO A 513 -5.12 9.74 -1.08
CA PRO A 513 -5.45 9.38 0.29
C PRO A 513 -5.33 7.86 0.52
N PRO A 514 -5.05 7.41 1.76
CA PRO A 514 -4.90 5.99 2.08
C PRO A 514 -6.21 5.19 1.99
N LYS A 515 -7.36 5.88 1.96
CA LYS A 515 -8.70 5.27 1.83
C LYS A 515 -9.32 5.65 0.48
N PRO A 516 -10.16 4.79 -0.12
CA PRO A 516 -10.89 5.14 -1.33
C PRO A 516 -11.74 6.40 -1.16
N ILE A 517 -11.74 7.26 -2.17
CA ILE A 517 -12.57 8.48 -2.21
C ILE A 517 -14.00 8.08 -2.57
N GLN A 518 -14.98 8.65 -1.88
CA GLN A 518 -16.41 8.40 -2.11
C GLN A 518 -17.07 9.61 -2.75
N PHE A 519 -18.00 9.37 -3.68
CA PHE A 519 -18.78 10.40 -4.37
C PHE A 519 -20.27 10.11 -4.25
N ASP A 520 -21.07 11.17 -4.16
CA ASP A 520 -22.52 11.05 -4.12
C ASP A 520 -23.08 10.86 -5.54
N SER A 521 -23.76 9.74 -5.77
CA SER A 521 -24.32 9.41 -7.09
C SER A 521 -25.44 10.36 -7.53
N LEU A 522 -26.20 10.92 -6.60
CA LEU A 522 -27.28 11.86 -6.91
C LEU A 522 -26.70 13.21 -7.35
N GLU A 523 -25.61 13.67 -6.72
CA GLU A 523 -24.88 14.88 -7.13
C GLU A 523 -24.32 14.73 -8.56
N LEU A 524 -23.71 13.58 -8.86
CA LEU A 524 -23.19 13.27 -10.20
C LEU A 524 -24.31 13.18 -11.25
N MET A 525 -25.41 12.49 -10.93
CA MET A 525 -26.57 12.39 -11.83
C MET A 525 -27.18 13.76 -12.15
N LYS A 526 -27.23 14.65 -11.16
CA LYS A 526 -27.67 16.04 -11.31
C LYS A 526 -26.63 16.95 -11.98
N LYS A 527 -25.47 16.40 -12.38
CA LYS A 527 -24.36 17.12 -13.01
C LYS A 527 -23.87 18.31 -12.18
N LEU A 528 -23.86 18.18 -10.86
CA LEU A 528 -23.29 19.23 -10.01
C LEU A 528 -21.80 19.42 -10.31
N TYR A 529 -21.10 18.34 -10.64
CA TYR A 529 -19.70 18.36 -11.10
C TYR A 529 -19.40 17.14 -11.95
N ARG A 530 -18.24 17.17 -12.61
CA ARG A 530 -17.63 16.06 -13.35
C ARG A 530 -16.29 15.70 -12.71
N ILE A 531 -15.91 14.42 -12.79
CA ILE A 531 -14.66 13.93 -12.21
C ILE A 531 -13.67 13.66 -13.35
N LYS A 532 -12.46 14.19 -13.21
CA LYS A 532 -11.29 13.89 -14.05
C LYS A 532 -10.11 13.53 -13.15
N SER A 533 -9.09 12.91 -13.73
CA SER A 533 -7.85 12.58 -13.02
C SER A 533 -6.68 12.72 -13.98
N GLU A 534 -5.51 13.03 -13.44
CA GLU A 534 -4.25 13.13 -14.17
C GLU A 534 -3.09 12.65 -13.31
N SER A 535 -1.95 12.42 -13.95
CA SER A 535 -0.69 12.01 -13.33
C SER A 535 0.48 12.58 -14.13
N THR A 536 1.72 12.20 -13.79
CA THR A 536 2.91 12.50 -14.61
C THR A 536 2.71 12.07 -16.06
N GLY A 537 1.98 10.98 -16.31
CA GLY A 537 1.65 10.50 -17.65
C GLY A 537 2.88 9.95 -18.40
N PRO A 538 2.71 9.57 -19.69
CA PRO A 538 3.79 8.99 -20.46
C PRO A 538 4.69 10.06 -21.09
N PRO A 539 5.95 9.74 -21.47
CA PRO A 539 6.93 10.70 -21.97
C PRO A 539 6.47 11.54 -23.16
N GLN A 540 5.58 11.01 -23.99
CA GLN A 540 5.03 11.71 -25.15
C GLN A 540 4.26 12.99 -24.76
N LYS A 541 3.77 13.09 -23.52
CA LYS A 541 3.11 14.30 -23.00
C LYS A 541 4.07 15.29 -22.32
N MET A 542 5.28 14.85 -21.95
CA MET A 542 6.22 15.65 -21.16
C MET A 542 6.71 16.91 -21.89
N GLY A 543 6.98 16.82 -23.21
CA GLY A 543 7.54 17.94 -23.97
C GLY A 543 6.71 19.23 -23.87
N LYS A 544 5.38 19.12 -23.98
CA LYS A 544 4.46 20.26 -23.84
C LYS A 544 4.61 20.97 -22.48
N ALA A 545 4.77 20.20 -21.41
CA ALA A 545 4.93 20.74 -20.06
C ALA A 545 6.26 21.51 -19.93
N ILE A 546 7.36 20.91 -20.39
CA ILE A 546 8.69 21.51 -20.32
C ILE A 546 8.78 22.79 -21.15
N ASP A 547 8.24 22.79 -22.38
CA ASP A 547 8.18 23.99 -23.22
C ASP A 547 7.39 25.11 -22.55
N PHE A 548 6.27 24.78 -21.91
CA PHE A 548 5.46 25.76 -21.19
C PHE A 548 6.20 26.33 -19.97
N ILE A 549 6.82 25.47 -19.16
CA ILE A 549 7.63 25.87 -17.99
C ILE A 549 8.72 26.85 -18.42
N ALA A 550 9.48 26.49 -19.47
CA ALA A 550 10.56 27.31 -20.00
C ALA A 550 10.05 28.66 -20.54
N LYS A 551 8.98 28.64 -21.34
CA LYS A 551 8.39 29.85 -21.94
C LYS A 551 7.90 30.84 -20.90
N HIS A 552 7.32 30.35 -19.81
CA HIS A 552 6.70 31.18 -18.77
C HIS A 552 7.64 31.44 -17.57
N ASN A 553 8.88 30.95 -17.62
CA ASN A 553 9.86 31.05 -16.54
C ASN A 553 9.28 30.60 -15.19
N ILE A 554 8.56 29.47 -15.18
CA ILE A 554 8.03 28.90 -13.96
C ILE A 554 9.18 28.37 -13.12
N VAL A 555 9.23 28.72 -11.83
CA VAL A 555 10.29 28.29 -10.91
C VAL A 555 9.66 27.76 -9.64
N PRO A 556 9.92 26.51 -9.22
CA PRO A 556 9.45 26.02 -7.94
C PRO A 556 10.17 26.76 -6.81
N HIS A 557 9.44 27.07 -5.75
CA HIS A 557 10.06 27.40 -4.49
C HIS A 557 10.73 26.14 -3.92
N VAL A 558 12.05 26.22 -3.73
CA VAL A 558 12.89 25.10 -3.31
C VAL A 558 13.79 25.51 -2.14
N ASN A 559 14.00 24.55 -1.23
CA ASN A 559 15.02 24.59 -0.20
C ASN A 559 16.15 23.63 -0.59
N PHE A 560 17.39 24.10 -0.55
CA PHE A 560 18.56 23.32 -0.96
C PHE A 560 19.17 22.56 0.21
N TYR A 561 19.50 21.30 -0.05
CA TYR A 561 20.12 20.37 0.89
C TYR A 561 21.32 19.68 0.23
N LYS A 562 22.15 19.05 1.05
CA LYS A 562 23.16 18.09 0.63
C LYS A 562 22.61 16.67 0.78
N LEU A 563 23.19 15.70 0.06
CA LEU A 563 22.78 14.29 0.16
C LEU A 563 22.85 13.79 1.61
N ASN A 564 23.85 14.23 2.39
CA ASN A 564 24.00 13.90 3.81
C ASN A 564 22.91 14.44 4.75
N GLN A 565 21.96 15.22 4.23
CA GLN A 565 20.81 15.74 4.95
C GLN A 565 19.50 15.03 4.55
N ILE A 566 19.55 13.91 3.83
CA ILE A 566 18.34 13.24 3.33
C ILE A 566 17.37 12.84 4.47
N ASN A 567 17.89 12.37 5.61
CA ASN A 567 17.05 12.06 6.77
C ASN A 567 16.39 13.30 7.37
N GLU A 568 17.11 14.44 7.43
CA GLU A 568 16.54 15.73 7.84
C GLU A 568 15.38 16.13 6.91
N MET A 569 15.56 15.99 5.59
CA MET A 569 14.49 16.27 4.62
C MET A 569 13.27 15.36 4.84
N ILE A 570 13.49 14.08 5.12
CA ILE A 570 12.41 13.13 5.40
C ILE A 570 11.65 13.53 6.66
N ASP A 571 12.35 13.87 7.74
CA ASP A 571 11.76 14.27 9.03
C ASP A 571 10.93 15.55 8.89
N ILE A 572 11.44 16.56 8.18
CA ILE A 572 10.69 17.80 7.92
C ILE A 572 9.42 17.51 7.11
N MET A 573 9.49 16.61 6.12
CA MET A 573 8.31 16.24 5.33
C MET A 573 7.27 15.48 6.15
N LYS A 574 7.70 14.53 6.99
CA LYS A 574 6.82 13.80 7.91
C LYS A 574 6.13 14.73 8.92
N SER A 575 6.80 15.80 9.33
CA SER A 575 6.21 16.77 10.26
C SER A 575 5.08 17.60 9.64
N GLY A 576 4.88 17.53 8.32
CA GLY A 576 3.88 18.34 7.60
C GLY A 576 4.20 19.84 7.54
N ASN A 577 5.43 20.25 7.90
CA ASN A 577 5.83 21.67 7.95
C ASN A 577 6.71 22.10 6.77
N VAL A 578 6.76 21.31 5.70
CA VAL A 578 7.51 21.69 4.49
C VAL A 578 6.80 22.84 3.78
N THR A 579 7.51 23.96 3.62
CA THR A 579 7.18 24.99 2.66
C THR A 579 8.00 24.75 1.38
N GLY A 580 7.31 24.65 0.24
CA GLY A 580 7.95 24.39 -1.07
C GLY A 580 8.40 22.94 -1.32
N ARG A 581 9.53 22.78 -2.02
CA ARG A 581 10.18 21.48 -2.32
C ARG A 581 11.56 21.42 -1.68
N MET A 582 12.05 20.22 -1.39
CA MET A 582 13.41 20.02 -0.87
C MET A 582 14.25 19.33 -1.93
N VAL A 583 15.40 19.92 -2.26
CA VAL A 583 16.25 19.51 -3.38
C VAL A 583 17.66 19.26 -2.90
N VAL A 584 18.20 18.08 -3.19
CA VAL A 584 19.63 17.78 -3.08
C VAL A 584 20.32 18.26 -4.35
N VAL A 585 21.39 19.03 -4.21
CA VAL A 585 22.29 19.42 -5.30
C VAL A 585 23.61 18.67 -5.12
N PHE A 586 24.06 18.00 -6.18
CA PHE A 586 25.27 17.16 -6.18
C PHE A 586 26.52 17.92 -6.63
#